data_AF-A0A357D664-F1
#
_entry.id   AF-A0A357D664-F1
#
_cell.length_a   1.000
_cell.length_b   1.000
_cell.length_c   1.000
_cell.angle_alpha   90.00
_cell.angle_beta   90.00
_cell.angle_gamma   90.00
#
_symmetry.space_group_name_H-M   'P 1'
#
loop_
_entity.id
_entity.type
_entity.pdbx_description
1 polymer ?
#
loop_
_entity_poly.entity_id
_entity_poly.type
_entity_poly.pdbx_seq_one_letter_code
_entity_poly.pdbx_strand_id
1 'polypeptide(L)' 'LVYLDTLFAYYPSTDPMAYLKSLEKISALPVKRVFPAHHSLDIQPEILVRMHNAFRQLKADGKLHHGSGTFNYGDWAVWL' A
#
# COMPACT_ATOMS: atom_id res chain seq x y z
N LEU A 1 -2.43 6.67 -4.21
CA LEU A 1 -2.33 5.72 -5.35
C LEU A 1 -2.10 4.34 -4.77
N VAL A 2 -2.65 3.29 -5.38
CA VAL A 2 -2.37 1.90 -5.01
C VAL A 2 -1.67 1.20 -6.17
N TYR A 3 -0.79 0.26 -5.84
CA TYR A 3 0.13 -0.40 -6.78
C TYR A 3 -0.11 -1.91 -6.75
N LEU A 4 -0.44 -2.52 -7.89
CA LEU A 4 -0.48 -3.99 -8.03
C LEU A 4 0.91 -4.59 -8.26
N ASP A 5 1.92 -3.76 -8.53
CA ASP A 5 3.30 -4.20 -8.55
C ASP A 5 3.99 -3.79 -7.25
N THR A 6 5.27 -3.44 -7.31
CA THR A 6 6.01 -2.98 -6.15
C THR A 6 5.85 -1.47 -5.97
N LEU A 7 5.32 -1.05 -4.83
CA LEU A 7 5.47 0.32 -4.35
C LEU A 7 6.90 0.51 -3.82
N PHE A 8 7.67 1.39 -4.45
CA PHE A 8 9.00 1.79 -3.97
C PHE A 8 8.87 2.89 -2.90
N ALA A 9 8.63 2.48 -1.66
CA ALA A 9 8.56 3.37 -0.51
C ALA A 9 9.94 3.63 0.15
N TYR A 10 11.01 3.00 -0.34
CA TYR A 10 12.40 3.27 0.07
C TYR A 10 12.93 4.61 -0.44
N TYR A 11 12.26 5.24 -1.42
CA TYR A 11 12.65 6.57 -1.88
C TYR A 11 12.54 7.58 -0.73
N PRO A 12 13.53 8.45 -0.52
CA PRO A 12 13.49 9.44 0.57
C PRO A 12 12.27 10.38 0.54
N SER A 13 11.67 10.57 -0.63
CA SER A 13 10.46 11.37 -0.84
C SER A 13 9.15 10.67 -0.48
N THR A 14 9.18 9.37 -0.15
CA THR A 14 8.00 8.59 0.21
C THR A 14 8.03 8.28 1.71
N ASP A 15 7.17 8.92 2.49
CA ASP A 15 7.01 8.62 3.92
C ASP A 15 6.06 7.41 4.11
N PRO A 16 6.54 6.26 4.63
CA PRO A 16 5.70 5.08 4.87
C PRO A 16 4.52 5.32 5.82
N MET A 17 4.72 6.16 6.84
CA MET A 17 3.70 6.50 7.82
C MET A 17 2.63 7.43 7.21
N ALA A 18 3.03 8.38 6.37
CA ALA A 18 2.09 9.21 5.62
C ALA A 18 1.28 8.39 4.60
N TYR A 19 1.89 7.37 3.98
CA TYR A 19 1.18 6.47 3.08
C TYR A 19 0.14 5.63 3.82
N LEU A 20 0.45 5.08 5.00
CA LEU A 20 -0.56 4.40 5.84
C LEU A 20 -1.74 5.33 6.19
N LYS A 21 -1.49 6.59 6.57
CA LYS A 21 -2.57 7.58 6.82
C LYS A 21 -3.44 7.81 5.57
N SER A 22 -2.86 7.71 4.38
CA SER A 22 -3.60 7.83 3.13
C SER A 22 -4.47 6.58 2.89
N LEU A 23 -3.95 5.39 3.16
CA LEU A 23 -4.70 4.13 3.09
C LEU A 23 -5.88 4.10 4.07
N GLU A 24 -5.69 4.60 5.30
CA GLU A 24 -6.75 4.73 6.31
C GLU A 24 -7.92 5.57 5.78
N LYS A 25 -7.62 6.73 5.16
CA LYS A 25 -8.64 7.62 4.59
C LYS A 25 -9.41 6.98 3.45
N ILE A 26 -8.71 6.39 2.48
CA ILE A 26 -9.36 5.87 1.26
C ILE A 26 -10.09 4.54 1.49
N SER A 27 -9.65 3.73 2.46
CA SER A 27 -10.31 2.45 2.78
C SER A 27 -11.65 2.62 3.49
N ALA A 28 -11.92 3.79 4.06
CA ALA A 28 -13.20 4.12 4.70
C ALA A 28 -14.27 4.61 3.70
N LEU A 29 -13.89 4.89 2.45
CA LEU A 29 -14.81 5.39 1.43
C LEU A 29 -15.61 4.23 0.81
N PRO A 30 -16.88 4.45 0.41
CA PRO A 30 -17.67 3.46 -0.32
C PRO A 30 -17.24 3.36 -1.80
N VAL A 31 -15.98 2.99 -2.03
CA VAL A 31 -15.37 2.95 -3.36
C VAL A 31 -15.99 1.81 -4.18
N LYS A 32 -16.57 2.16 -5.33
CA LYS A 32 -17.13 1.18 -6.29
C LYS A 32 -16.14 0.75 -7.36
N ARG A 33 -15.09 1.54 -7.60
CA ARG A 33 -14.08 1.28 -8.63
C ARG A 33 -12.77 1.95 -8.28
N VAL A 34 -11.67 1.26 -8.54
CA VAL A 34 -10.30 1.77 -8.41
C VAL A 34 -9.65 1.75 -9.78
N PHE A 35 -8.80 2.74 -10.05
CA PHE A 35 -7.88 2.73 -11.19
C PHE A 35 -6.47 2.74 -10.62
N PRO A 36 -5.62 1.75 -10.95
CA PRO A 36 -4.28 1.70 -10.39
C PRO A 36 -3.34 2.60 -11.19
N ALA A 37 -2.20 2.91 -10.58
CA ALA A 37 -1.18 3.74 -11.23
C ALA A 37 -0.48 3.02 -12.40
N HIS A 38 -0.46 1.67 -12.42
CA HIS A 38 0.35 0.88 -13.36
C HIS A 38 -0.36 -0.40 -13.86
N HIS A 39 -0.14 -0.69 -15.15
CA HIS A 39 -0.16 -1.99 -15.85
C HIS A 39 -1.37 -2.96 -15.77
N SER A 40 -2.48 -2.62 -15.10
CA SER A 40 -3.74 -3.37 -15.24
C SER A 40 -4.96 -2.49 -14.96
N LEU A 41 -6.11 -2.78 -15.56
CA LEU A 41 -7.40 -2.18 -15.18
C LEU A 41 -8.25 -3.12 -14.32
N ASP A 42 -7.83 -4.38 -14.21
CA ASP A 42 -8.46 -5.36 -13.35
C ASP A 42 -7.92 -5.22 -11.93
N ILE A 43 -8.49 -4.26 -11.21
CA ILE A 43 -8.27 -4.04 -9.79
C ILE A 43 -9.60 -3.85 -9.12
N GLN A 44 -9.82 -4.61 -8.06
CA GLN A 44 -11.08 -4.58 -7.34
C GLN A 44 -10.93 -3.70 -6.07
N PRO A 45 -12.00 -3.00 -5.63
CA PRO A 45 -11.91 -2.01 -4.54
C PRO A 45 -11.40 -2.55 -3.20
N GLU A 46 -11.51 -3.84 -2.92
CA GLU A 46 -11.03 -4.47 -1.69
C GLU A 46 -9.51 -4.38 -1.52
N ILE A 47 -8.76 -4.12 -2.59
CA ILE A 47 -7.32 -3.86 -2.53
C ILE A 47 -6.97 -2.77 -1.50
N LEU A 48 -7.82 -1.75 -1.36
CA LEU A 48 -7.61 -0.64 -0.44
C LEU A 48 -7.54 -1.15 1.01
N VAL A 49 -8.52 -1.98 1.38
CA VAL A 49 -8.62 -2.58 2.70
C VAL A 49 -7.47 -3.56 2.95
N ARG A 50 -7.11 -4.37 1.94
CA ARG A 50 -6.02 -5.34 2.06
C ARG A 50 -4.67 -4.65 2.27
N MET A 51 -4.34 -3.62 1.50
CA MET A 51 -3.13 -2.83 1.68
C MET A 51 -3.13 -2.09 3.02
N HIS A 52 -4.25 -1.48 3.41
CA HIS A 52 -4.39 -0.83 4.72
C HIS A 52 -4.07 -1.80 5.87
N ASN A 53 -4.62 -3.01 5.84
CA ASN A 53 -4.37 -4.02 6.88
C ASN A 53 -2.91 -4.47 6.90
N ALA A 54 -2.29 -4.68 5.73
CA ALA A 54 -0.88 -5.02 5.64
C ALA A 54 0.03 -3.91 6.22
N PHE A 55 -0.24 -2.64 5.91
CA PHE A 55 0.51 -1.52 6.49
C PHE A 55 0.29 -1.38 8.00
N ARG A 56 -0.91 -1.64 8.51
CA ARG A 56 -1.16 -1.70 9.96
C ARG A 56 -0.35 -2.80 10.63
N GLN A 57 -0.24 -3.98 10.01
CA GLN A 57 0.59 -5.07 10.52
C GLN A 57 2.08 -4.68 10.52
N LEU A 58 2.59 -4.11 9.43
CA LEU A 58 3.98 -3.62 9.37
C LEU A 58 4.27 -2.60 10.46
N LYS A 59 3.33 -1.70 10.75
CA LYS A 59 3.46 -0.74 11.85
C LYS A 59 3.49 -1.43 13.21
N ALA A 60 2.59 -2.38 13.44
CA ALA A 60 2.53 -3.14 14.69
C ALA A 60 3.80 -3.97 14.93
N ASP A 61 4.40 -4.50 13.86
CA ASP A 61 5.66 -5.23 13.85
C ASP A 61 6.89 -4.32 14.00
N GLY A 62 6.73 -2.99 13.97
CA GLY A 62 7.84 -2.04 13.98
C GLY A 62 8.63 -1.98 12.66
N LYS A 63 8.10 -2.49 11.55
CA LYS A 63 8.74 -2.58 10.22
C LYS A 63 8.29 -1.49 9.25
N LEU A 64 7.38 -0.60 9.65
CA LEU A 64 6.89 0.48 8.78
C LEU A 64 7.82 1.70 8.80
N HIS A 65 9.05 1.50 8.36
CA HIS A 65 10.06 2.56 8.22
C HIS A 65 11.06 2.21 7.11
N HIS A 66 11.77 3.22 6.63
CA HIS A 66 12.80 3.04 5.59
C HIS A 66 13.85 2.00 5.98
N GLY A 67 14.27 1.19 5.01
CA GLY A 67 15.30 0.17 5.19
C GLY A 67 14.82 -1.14 5.82
N SER A 68 13.50 -1.33 5.93
CA SER A 68 12.91 -2.57 6.47
C SER A 68 12.83 -3.70 5.45
N GLY A 69 13.11 -3.42 4.19
CA GLY A 69 13.19 -4.40 3.11
C GLY A 69 11.90 -4.52 2.29
N THR A 70 11.80 -5.62 1.54
CA THR A 70 10.69 -5.85 0.61
C THR A 70 9.68 -6.83 1.18
N PHE A 71 8.41 -6.44 1.18
CA PHE A 71 7.27 -7.25 1.62
C PHE A 71 6.38 -7.57 0.43
N ASN A 72 6.25 -8.85 0.08
CA ASN A 72 5.50 -9.33 -1.07
C ASN A 72 4.22 -10.04 -0.61
N TYR A 73 3.09 -9.71 -1.25
CA TYR A 73 1.75 -10.22 -0.94
C TYR A 73 1.10 -10.97 -2.12
N GLY A 74 1.90 -11.37 -3.10
CA GLY A 74 1.50 -12.12 -4.30
C GLY A 74 1.30 -11.22 -5.51
N ASP A 75 0.24 -10.42 -5.47
CA ASP A 75 -0.23 -9.52 -6.54
C ASP A 75 0.01 -8.04 -6.22
N TRP A 76 0.88 -7.76 -5.23
CA TRP A 76 1.52 -6.47 -4.98
C TRP A 76 2.65 -6.64 -3.97
N ALA A 77 3.54 -5.65 -3.92
CA ALA A 77 4.61 -5.58 -2.94
C ALA A 77 4.88 -4.14 -2.48
N VAL A 78 5.58 -3.99 -1.36
CA VAL A 78 6.18 -2.71 -0.94
C VAL A 78 7.63 -2.92 -0.57
N TRP A 79 8.50 -2.06 -1.07
CA TRP A 79 9.88 -1.96 -0.64
C TRP A 79 10.03 -0.73 0.24
N LEU A 80 10.27 -0.96 1.54
CA LEU A 80 10.47 0.04 2.58
C LEU A 80 11.96 0.28 2.84
#